data_AF-A0AA43J9C5-F1
#
_entry.id   AF-A0AA43J9C5-F1
#
_cell.length_a   1.000
_cell.length_b   1.000
_cell.length_c   1.000
_cell.angle_alpha   90.00
_cell.angle_beta   90.00
_cell.angle_gamma   90.00
#
_symmetry.space_group_name_H-M   'P 1'
#
loop_
_entity.id
_entity.type
_entity.pdbx_description
1 polymer ?
#
loop_
_entity_poly.entity_id
_entity_poly.type
_entity_poly.pdbx_seq_one_letter_code
_entity_poly.pdbx_strand_id
1 'polypeptide(L)'
;LEVLRAGPQGYLVGWTVGETTFEVPAPSESILRQVVGLMQGLQIQLEIDPHGAITGVRNWEALRNEMRKKLDALSDNAAASQRENADQALVKNLRAQWDVMFSTKAQIEQVCTRDAQTYFRILGRTYTRGEHDEYQSVLDNPLGGAPLPAHTDIVLKSFDDRSGHAVLHWRQSADREQTDRIMRSIVKGLAAQRGKQVPEERPVNSVSLENQAEVEVDVETGWITKLTETKAVNLGTRAQTDTTFMVSEVKKGRDPS
;
A
#
# COMPACT_ATOMS: atom_id res chain seq x y z
N LEU A 1 14.26 -5.57 5.69
CA LEU A 1 13.68 -5.15 6.97
C LEU A 1 14.76 -5.16 8.05
N GLU A 2 14.76 -4.22 8.99
CA GLU A 2 15.73 -4.14 10.08
C GLU A 2 15.04 -3.72 11.39
N VAL A 3 15.37 -4.35 12.52
CA VAL A 3 14.88 -3.92 13.84
C VAL A 3 15.84 -2.87 14.40
N LEU A 4 15.40 -1.61 14.46
CA LEU A 4 16.18 -0.47 14.95
C LEU A 4 16.12 -0.32 16.47
N ARG A 5 15.00 -0.74 17.07
CA ARG A 5 14.78 -0.77 18.53
C ARG A 5 13.72 -1.81 18.87
N ALA A 6 13.90 -2.50 19.99
CA ALA A 6 12.89 -3.36 20.60
C ALA A 6 12.79 -3.04 22.10
N GLY A 7 11.58 -3.06 22.65
CA GLY A 7 11.34 -2.85 24.07
C GLY A 7 9.90 -3.14 24.49
N PRO A 8 9.57 -2.97 25.79
CA PRO A 8 8.24 -3.29 26.31
C PRO A 8 7.13 -2.38 25.75
N GLN A 9 7.49 -1.26 25.12
CA GLN A 9 6.56 -0.32 24.50
C GLN A 9 6.37 -0.60 22.98
N GLY A 10 7.00 -1.65 22.46
CA GLY A 10 6.92 -2.05 21.05
C GLY A 10 8.27 -1.99 20.33
N TYR A 11 8.21 -1.80 19.02
CA TYR A 11 9.34 -1.91 18.11
C TYR A 11 9.47 -0.67 17.23
N LEU A 12 10.71 -0.34 16.88
CA LEU A 12 11.02 0.56 15.78
C LEU A 12 11.66 -0.26 14.68
N VAL A 13 11.02 -0.31 13.52
CA VAL A 13 11.44 -1.15 12.40
C VAL A 13 11.79 -0.29 11.19
N GLY A 14 12.98 -0.50 10.63
CA GLY A 14 13.40 0.06 9.35
C GLY A 14 12.92 -0.79 8.18
N TRP A 15 12.00 -0.25 7.40
CA TRP A 15 11.54 -0.82 6.13
C TRP A 15 12.16 -0.07 4.96
N THR A 16 13.13 -0.69 4.29
CA THR A 16 13.72 -0.11 3.07
C THR A 16 12.90 -0.55 1.86
N VAL A 17 12.36 0.42 1.12
CA VAL A 17 11.60 0.17 -0.09
C VAL A 17 12.54 -0.41 -1.16
N GLY A 18 12.20 -1.61 -1.65
CA GLY A 18 12.95 -2.32 -2.68
C GLY A 18 12.74 -1.75 -4.09
N GLU A 19 13.27 -2.46 -5.07
CA GLU A 19 13.00 -2.16 -6.48
C GLU A 19 11.55 -2.51 -6.83
N THR A 20 10.91 -1.69 -7.66
CA THR A 20 9.56 -1.95 -8.17
C THR A 20 9.61 -2.10 -9.69
N THR A 21 9.11 -3.22 -10.19
CA THR A 21 9.03 -3.52 -11.62
C THR A 21 7.57 -3.50 -12.07
N PHE A 22 7.36 -3.15 -13.35
CA PHE A 22 6.03 -3.09 -13.95
C PHE A 22 5.98 -3.99 -15.18
N GLU A 23 4.91 -4.78 -15.26
CA GLU A 23 4.52 -5.53 -16.45
C GLU A 23 3.46 -4.74 -17.23
N VAL A 24 3.86 -3.64 -17.87
CA VAL A 24 2.96 -2.79 -18.70
C VAL A 24 3.58 -2.57 -20.07
N PRO A 25 2.83 -2.65 -21.19
CA PRO A 25 3.40 -2.42 -22.52
C PRO A 25 3.73 -0.93 -22.82
N ALA A 26 5.04 -0.63 -22.91
CA ALA A 26 5.83 0.32 -23.71
C ALA A 26 5.49 1.82 -23.95
N PRO A 27 4.25 2.32 -24.14
CA PRO A 27 3.99 3.77 -24.25
C PRO A 27 4.57 4.72 -23.20
N SER A 28 4.13 4.46 -21.97
CA SER A 28 4.15 5.38 -20.83
C SER A 28 5.26 5.07 -19.82
N GLU A 29 6.21 4.21 -20.21
CA GLU A 29 7.14 3.54 -19.32
C GLU A 29 8.11 4.45 -18.57
N SER A 30 8.57 5.57 -19.14
CA SER A 30 9.73 6.27 -18.54
C SER A 30 9.36 7.11 -17.31
N ILE A 31 8.26 7.88 -17.38
CA ILE A 31 7.88 8.79 -16.29
C ILE A 31 7.22 8.01 -15.16
N LEU A 32 6.37 7.02 -15.44
CA LEU A 32 5.77 6.18 -14.40
C LEU A 32 6.83 5.37 -13.63
N ARG A 33 7.82 4.78 -14.32
CA ARG A 33 8.96 4.13 -13.64
C ARG A 33 9.77 5.14 -12.81
N GLN A 34 10.04 6.34 -13.34
CA GLN A 34 10.77 7.38 -12.59
C GLN A 34 10.02 7.79 -11.32
N VAL A 35 8.69 7.93 -11.40
CA VAL A 35 7.83 8.29 -10.27
C VAL A 35 7.80 7.21 -9.20
N VAL A 36 7.69 5.94 -9.61
CA VAL A 36 7.67 4.83 -8.65
C VAL A 36 9.05 4.63 -8.01
N GLY A 37 10.12 4.82 -8.80
CA GLY A 37 11.49 4.81 -8.31
C GLY A 37 11.81 5.91 -7.29
N LEU A 38 10.93 6.92 -7.11
CA LEU A 38 11.13 7.95 -6.08
C LEU A 38 11.18 7.34 -4.66
N MET A 39 10.39 6.29 -4.40
CA MET A 39 10.41 5.62 -3.09
C MET A 39 11.58 4.65 -2.92
N GLN A 40 12.15 4.14 -4.02
CA GLN A 40 13.20 3.13 -3.96
C GLN A 40 14.37 3.60 -3.08
N GLY A 41 14.81 2.70 -2.20
CA GLY A 41 15.91 2.93 -1.27
C GLY A 41 15.57 3.81 -0.07
N LEU A 42 14.36 4.38 0.03
CA LEU A 42 13.95 5.10 1.23
C LEU A 42 13.73 4.11 2.38
N GLN A 43 14.32 4.41 3.54
CA GLN A 43 14.07 3.69 4.77
C GLN A 43 12.92 4.36 5.53
N ILE A 44 11.81 3.65 5.65
CA ILE A 44 10.63 4.05 6.42
C ILE A 44 10.80 3.50 7.83
N GLN A 45 10.77 4.37 8.85
CA GLN A 45 10.89 3.95 10.24
C GLN A 45 9.50 3.78 10.86
N LEU A 46 9.03 2.54 10.89
CA LEU A 46 7.72 2.14 11.37
C LEU A 46 7.74 2.03 12.90
N GLU A 47 6.83 2.75 13.56
CA GLU A 47 6.53 2.55 14.97
C GLU A 47 5.48 1.43 15.07
N ILE A 48 5.81 0.36 15.78
CA ILE A 48 4.95 -0.82 15.95
C ILE A 48 4.73 -1.02 17.44
N ASP A 49 3.48 -1.23 17.85
CA ASP A 49 3.14 -1.49 19.26
C ASP A 49 3.55 -2.92 19.69
N PRO A 50 3.44 -3.27 21.00
CA PRO A 50 3.74 -4.63 21.46
C PRO A 50 2.88 -5.74 20.85
N HIS A 51 1.77 -5.40 20.19
CA HIS A 51 0.84 -6.33 19.57
C HIS A 51 1.06 -6.46 18.05
N GLY A 52 2.08 -5.79 17.50
CA GLY A 52 2.41 -5.85 16.07
C GLY A 52 1.63 -4.86 15.20
N ALA A 53 0.85 -3.95 15.78
CA ALA A 53 0.13 -2.93 15.02
C ALA A 53 1.05 -1.75 14.70
N ILE A 54 1.08 -1.32 13.43
CA ILE A 54 1.79 -0.10 13.02
C ILE A 54 1.01 1.11 13.54
N THR A 55 1.64 1.89 14.42
CA THR A 55 1.04 3.07 15.05
C THR A 55 1.46 4.39 14.40
N GLY A 56 2.49 4.39 13.55
CA GLY A 56 2.95 5.59 12.86
C GLY A 56 4.28 5.45 12.12
N VAL A 57 4.72 6.57 11.56
CA VAL A 57 6.02 6.68 10.87
C VAL A 57 6.89 7.72 11.58
N ARG A 58 7.96 7.26 12.22
CA ARG A 58 8.86 8.09 13.04
C ARG A 58 9.53 9.20 12.24
N ASN A 59 10.01 8.87 11.05
CA ASN A 59 10.79 9.75 10.19
C ASN A 59 9.97 10.42 9.08
N TRP A 60 8.66 10.64 9.30
CA TRP A 60 7.74 11.18 8.29
C TRP A 60 8.19 12.54 7.69
N GLU A 61 8.78 13.43 8.48
CA GLU A 61 9.27 14.72 7.99
C GLU A 61 10.45 14.57 7.04
N ALA A 62 11.38 13.67 7.37
CA ALA A 62 12.53 13.37 6.53
C ALA A 62 12.09 12.73 5.22
N LEU A 63 11.13 11.78 5.27
CA LEU A 63 10.53 11.18 4.08
C LEU A 63 9.85 12.22 3.19
N ARG A 64 9.07 13.15 3.78
CA ARG A 64 8.45 14.26 3.02
C ARG A 64 9.49 15.10 2.29
N ASN A 65 10.54 15.50 3.00
CA ASN A 65 11.55 16.40 2.45
C ASN A 65 12.34 15.71 1.32
N GLU A 66 12.73 14.45 1.52
CA GLU A 66 13.45 13.68 0.51
C GLU A 66 12.58 13.44 -0.73
N MET A 67 11.30 13.11 -0.55
CA MET A 67 10.37 12.93 -1.67
C MET A 67 10.14 14.21 -2.46
N ARG A 68 9.97 15.35 -1.78
CA ARG A 68 9.90 16.68 -2.44
C ARG A 68 11.15 16.97 -3.25
N LYS A 69 12.34 16.75 -2.67
CA LYS A 69 13.61 16.93 -3.36
C LYS A 69 13.72 16.08 -4.62
N LYS A 70 13.32 14.80 -4.55
CA LYS A 70 13.34 13.90 -5.72
C LYS A 70 12.33 14.34 -6.80
N LEU A 71 11.14 14.81 -6.42
CA LEU A 71 10.14 15.37 -7.33
C LEU A 71 10.59 16.68 -8.00
N ASP A 72 11.26 17.55 -7.25
CA ASP A 72 11.85 18.79 -7.78
C ASP A 72 12.88 18.46 -8.85
N ALA A 73 13.80 17.54 -8.56
CA ALA A 73 14.79 17.07 -9.53
C ALA A 73 14.14 16.46 -10.78
N LEU A 74 13.05 15.69 -10.62
CA LEU A 74 12.30 15.15 -11.75
C LEU A 74 11.65 16.24 -12.61
N SER A 75 11.09 17.27 -11.96
CA SER A 75 10.46 18.42 -12.63
C SER A 75 11.47 19.25 -13.41
N ASP A 76 12.62 19.55 -12.80
CA ASP A 76 13.69 20.33 -13.40
C ASP A 76 14.29 19.60 -14.61
N ASN A 77 14.48 18.28 -14.49
CA ASN A 77 14.94 17.45 -15.59
C ASN A 77 13.95 17.43 -16.76
N ALA A 78 12.65 17.36 -16.49
CA ALA A 78 11.61 17.40 -17.53
C ALA A 78 11.55 18.76 -18.25
N ALA A 79 11.75 19.86 -17.51
CA ALA A 79 11.80 21.20 -18.08
C ALA A 79 13.06 21.42 -18.95
N ALA A 80 14.20 20.87 -18.53
CA ALA A 80 15.47 21.02 -19.25
C ALA A 80 15.58 20.16 -20.52
N SER A 81 14.83 19.05 -20.64
CA SER A 81 15.09 18.00 -21.63
C SER A 81 14.38 18.15 -22.99
N GLN A 82 13.81 19.32 -23.35
CA GLN A 82 13.00 19.50 -24.58
C GLN A 82 11.94 18.40 -24.80
N ARG A 83 11.50 17.71 -23.74
CA ARG A 83 10.45 16.69 -23.80
C ARG A 83 9.16 17.34 -24.29
N GLU A 84 8.34 16.56 -25.00
CA GLU A 84 7.08 17.05 -25.56
C GLU A 84 6.19 17.71 -24.49
N ASN A 85 5.39 18.70 -24.88
CA ASN A 85 4.49 19.42 -23.96
C ASN A 85 3.58 18.50 -23.13
N ALA A 86 3.24 17.31 -23.66
CA ALA A 86 2.45 16.29 -22.96
C ALA A 86 3.18 15.73 -21.72
N ASP A 87 4.50 15.51 -21.80
CA ASP A 87 5.31 15.01 -20.69
C ASP A 87 5.43 16.06 -19.58
N GLN A 88 5.58 17.34 -19.95
CA GLN A 88 5.64 18.43 -18.98
C GLN A 88 4.31 18.59 -18.23
N ALA A 89 3.18 18.48 -18.94
CA ALA A 89 1.85 18.51 -18.32
C ALA A 89 1.64 17.31 -17.39
N LEU A 90 2.09 16.11 -17.79
CA LEU A 90 2.04 14.91 -16.97
C LEU A 90 2.85 15.08 -15.67
N VAL A 91 4.10 15.53 -15.76
CA VAL A 91 4.98 15.76 -14.60
C VAL A 91 4.39 16.81 -13.66
N LYS A 92 3.84 17.90 -14.19
CA LYS A 92 3.17 18.93 -13.39
C LYS A 92 1.94 18.38 -12.65
N ASN A 93 1.13 17.57 -13.31
CA ASN A 93 -0.04 16.94 -12.70
C ASN A 93 0.35 15.93 -11.63
N LEU A 94 1.37 15.12 -11.88
CA LEU A 94 1.91 14.16 -10.91
C LEU A 94 2.45 14.88 -9.68
N ARG A 95 3.23 15.95 -9.87
CA ARG A 95 3.72 16.79 -8.79
C ARG A 95 2.59 17.33 -7.92
N ALA A 96 1.54 17.88 -8.53
CA ALA A 96 0.39 18.41 -7.80
C ALA A 96 -0.33 17.31 -6.98
N GLN A 97 -0.46 16.10 -7.53
CA GLN A 97 -1.05 14.97 -6.80
C GLN A 97 -0.18 14.54 -5.62
N TRP A 98 1.13 14.47 -5.82
CA TRP A 98 2.06 14.10 -4.77
C TRP A 98 2.17 15.16 -3.68
N ASP A 99 2.16 16.45 -4.02
CA ASP A 99 2.13 17.52 -3.03
C ASP A 99 0.95 17.38 -2.08
N VAL A 100 -0.22 16.93 -2.57
CA VAL A 100 -1.38 16.61 -1.74
C VAL A 100 -1.11 15.38 -0.87
N MET A 101 -0.61 14.28 -1.44
CA MET A 101 -0.33 13.03 -0.69
C MET A 101 0.75 13.19 0.38
N PHE A 102 1.66 14.14 0.24
CA PHE A 102 2.73 14.41 1.20
C PHE A 102 2.53 15.73 1.97
N SER A 103 1.31 16.28 1.97
CA SER A 103 1.03 17.56 2.63
C SER A 103 0.89 17.46 4.16
N THR A 104 0.35 16.35 4.65
CA THR A 104 0.11 16.12 6.08
C THR A 104 0.78 14.85 6.59
N LYS A 105 1.06 14.78 7.89
CA LYS A 105 1.60 13.57 8.53
C LYS A 105 0.74 12.34 8.22
N ALA A 106 -0.58 12.44 8.37
CA ALA A 106 -1.49 11.32 8.18
C ALA A 106 -1.45 10.74 6.76
N GLN A 107 -1.35 11.59 5.74
CA GLN A 107 -1.25 11.11 4.34
C GLN A 107 0.11 10.47 4.06
N ILE A 108 1.19 11.01 4.63
CA ILE A 108 2.52 10.41 4.52
C ILE A 108 2.53 9.05 5.18
N GLU A 109 1.98 8.94 6.39
CA GLU A 109 1.86 7.66 7.08
C GLU A 109 1.06 6.68 6.24
N GLN A 110 -0.10 7.07 5.72
CA GLN A 110 -0.92 6.21 4.86
C GLN A 110 -0.15 5.66 3.65
N VAL A 111 0.58 6.52 2.93
CA VAL A 111 1.36 6.09 1.75
C VAL A 111 2.53 5.19 2.16
N CYS A 112 3.27 5.57 3.20
CA CYS A 112 4.49 4.88 3.62
C CYS A 112 4.23 3.57 4.37
N THR A 113 3.06 3.40 5.00
CA THR A 113 2.76 2.18 5.75
C THR A 113 2.04 1.13 4.93
N ARG A 114 1.51 1.44 3.73
CA ARG A 114 0.62 0.54 2.98
C ARG A 114 1.21 -0.86 2.76
N ASP A 115 2.41 -0.95 2.21
CA ASP A 115 3.06 -2.24 1.92
C ASP A 115 3.45 -2.97 3.20
N ALA A 116 3.94 -2.22 4.20
CA ALA A 116 4.27 -2.77 5.50
C ALA A 116 3.02 -3.33 6.20
N GLN A 117 1.88 -2.64 6.14
CA GLN A 117 0.62 -3.13 6.71
C GLN A 117 0.17 -4.42 6.05
N THR A 118 0.30 -4.53 4.72
CA THR A 118 0.04 -5.79 4.00
C THR A 118 0.99 -6.90 4.46
N TYR A 119 2.28 -6.60 4.63
CA TYR A 119 3.28 -7.55 5.11
C TYR A 119 3.03 -8.01 6.54
N PHE A 120 2.83 -7.08 7.48
CA PHE A 120 2.66 -7.39 8.90
C PHE A 120 1.29 -7.97 9.25
N ARG A 121 0.29 -7.88 8.35
CA ARG A 121 -1.09 -8.33 8.61
C ARG A 121 -1.20 -9.75 9.14
N ILE A 122 -0.39 -10.66 8.61
CA ILE A 122 -0.46 -12.08 8.94
C ILE A 122 0.41 -12.45 10.15
N LEU A 123 1.31 -11.57 10.58
CA LEU A 123 2.31 -11.86 11.62
C LEU A 123 1.73 -11.69 13.02
N GLY A 124 2.31 -12.39 13.99
CA GLY A 124 1.89 -12.31 15.41
C GLY A 124 0.56 -12.98 15.74
N ARG A 125 0.04 -13.82 14.84
CA ARG A 125 -1.22 -14.56 15.00
C ARG A 125 -0.98 -16.06 14.95
N THR A 126 -1.91 -16.83 15.52
CA THR A 126 -1.94 -18.29 15.42
C THR A 126 -3.06 -18.69 14.47
N TYR A 127 -2.75 -19.59 13.54
CA TYR A 127 -3.72 -20.09 12.57
C TYR A 127 -3.85 -21.60 12.69
N THR A 128 -5.08 -22.10 12.71
CA THR A 128 -5.38 -23.53 12.64
C THR A 128 -5.68 -23.89 11.19
N ARG A 129 -5.16 -25.03 10.72
CA ARG A 129 -5.39 -25.49 9.35
C ARG A 129 -6.88 -25.72 9.11
N GLY A 130 -7.42 -25.08 8.06
CA GLY A 130 -8.82 -25.21 7.66
C GLY A 130 -9.81 -24.38 8.50
N GLU A 131 -9.35 -23.66 9.52
CA GLU A 131 -10.16 -22.66 10.22
C GLU A 131 -10.00 -21.29 9.54
N HIS A 132 -11.07 -20.50 9.62
CA HIS A 132 -11.12 -19.13 9.12
C HIS A 132 -10.90 -18.15 10.29
N ASP A 133 -9.88 -17.30 10.19
CA ASP A 133 -9.67 -16.15 11.08
C ASP A 133 -10.37 -14.93 10.46
N GLU A 134 -11.61 -14.69 10.89
CA GLU A 134 -12.49 -13.63 10.38
C GLU A 134 -12.57 -12.44 11.33
N TYR A 135 -12.41 -11.22 10.80
CA TYR A 135 -12.56 -10.00 11.60
C TYR A 135 -12.97 -8.79 10.76
N GLN A 136 -13.53 -7.78 11.44
CA GLN A 136 -13.82 -6.48 10.84
C GLN A 136 -12.53 -5.65 10.74
N SER A 137 -12.33 -5.04 9.59
CA SER A 137 -11.11 -4.31 9.25
C SER A 137 -11.45 -3.04 8.45
N VAL A 138 -10.44 -2.38 7.91
CA VAL A 138 -10.59 -1.23 7.02
C VAL A 138 -9.71 -1.37 5.78
N LEU A 139 -10.17 -0.81 4.68
CA LEU A 139 -9.46 -0.63 3.42
C LEU A 139 -9.14 0.84 3.20
N ASP A 140 -8.00 1.12 2.58
CA ASP A 140 -7.69 2.45 2.09
C ASP A 140 -8.72 2.89 1.06
N ASN A 141 -9.14 4.16 1.13
CA ASN A 141 -10.02 4.75 0.14
C ASN A 141 -9.20 5.22 -1.07
N PRO A 142 -9.37 4.65 -2.28
CA PRO A 142 -8.59 5.00 -3.46
C PRO A 142 -8.84 6.44 -3.94
N LEU A 143 -9.95 7.06 -3.53
CA LEU A 143 -10.25 8.47 -3.83
C LEU A 143 -9.76 9.42 -2.72
N GLY A 144 -9.10 8.89 -1.69
CA GLY A 144 -8.74 9.61 -0.48
C GLY A 144 -9.92 9.80 0.48
N GLY A 145 -9.61 10.27 1.68
CA GLY A 145 -10.60 10.50 2.75
C GLY A 145 -10.63 9.36 3.78
N ALA A 146 -11.78 9.18 4.42
CA ALA A 146 -11.94 8.18 5.47
C ALA A 146 -11.73 6.75 4.93
N PRO A 147 -11.08 5.85 5.71
CA PRO A 147 -10.99 4.43 5.37
C PRO A 147 -12.36 3.80 5.16
N LEU A 148 -12.40 2.78 4.31
CA LEU A 148 -13.59 2.01 3.98
C LEU A 148 -13.71 0.82 4.93
N PRO A 149 -14.82 0.68 5.67
CA PRO A 149 -15.08 -0.51 6.47
C PRO A 149 -15.01 -1.76 5.59
N ALA A 150 -14.39 -2.83 6.10
CA ALA A 150 -14.14 -4.04 5.37
C ALA A 150 -14.26 -5.28 6.27
N HIS A 151 -14.45 -6.43 5.64
CA HIS A 151 -14.34 -7.73 6.28
C HIS A 151 -13.09 -8.43 5.79
N THR A 152 -12.31 -9.01 6.70
CA THR A 152 -11.12 -9.81 6.39
C THR A 152 -11.32 -11.24 6.83
N ASP A 153 -10.90 -12.16 5.96
CA ASP A 153 -10.88 -13.61 6.16
C ASP A 153 -9.47 -14.11 5.87
N ILE A 154 -8.86 -14.86 6.78
CA ILE A 154 -7.53 -15.46 6.64
C ILE A 154 -7.61 -16.97 6.91
N VAL A 155 -7.00 -17.77 6.03
CA VAL A 155 -6.96 -19.23 6.15
C VAL A 155 -5.54 -19.75 5.98
N LEU A 156 -5.12 -20.67 6.85
CA LEU A 156 -3.92 -21.48 6.64
C LEU A 156 -4.22 -22.58 5.59
N LYS A 157 -3.75 -22.36 4.36
CA LYS A 157 -3.97 -23.24 3.21
C LYS A 157 -3.14 -24.52 3.30
N SER A 158 -1.86 -24.38 3.65
CA SER A 158 -0.95 -25.51 3.82
C SER A 158 0.16 -25.19 4.82
N PHE A 159 0.66 -26.24 5.47
CA PHE A 159 1.84 -26.22 6.32
C PHE A 159 2.65 -27.49 6.05
N ASP A 160 3.94 -27.34 5.78
CA ASP A 160 4.89 -28.45 5.66
C ASP A 160 5.74 -28.54 6.93
N ASP A 161 5.43 -29.54 7.76
CA ASP A 161 6.12 -29.79 9.03
C ASP A 161 7.63 -30.01 8.87
N ARG A 162 8.11 -30.44 7.69
CA ARG A 162 9.54 -30.73 7.46
C ARG A 162 10.34 -29.48 7.14
N SER A 163 9.80 -28.61 6.31
CA SER A 163 10.46 -27.37 5.90
C SER A 163 10.11 -26.18 6.78
N GLY A 164 9.08 -26.30 7.62
CA GLY A 164 8.56 -25.18 8.40
C GLY A 164 7.90 -24.12 7.52
N HIS A 165 7.50 -24.46 6.29
CA HIS A 165 6.90 -23.54 5.34
C HIS A 165 5.37 -23.55 5.46
N ALA A 166 4.78 -22.37 5.60
CA ALA A 166 3.34 -22.17 5.64
C ALA A 166 2.88 -21.32 4.44
N VAL A 167 1.70 -21.63 3.93
CA VAL A 167 1.00 -20.81 2.93
C VAL A 167 -0.32 -20.35 3.53
N LEU A 168 -0.47 -19.04 3.67
CA LEU A 168 -1.71 -18.40 4.06
C LEU A 168 -2.39 -17.80 2.84
N HIS A 169 -3.71 -17.83 2.84
CA HIS A 169 -4.53 -17.06 1.93
C HIS A 169 -5.36 -16.08 2.74
N TRP A 170 -5.41 -14.82 2.32
CA TRP A 170 -6.36 -13.88 2.89
C TRP A 170 -7.17 -13.17 1.82
N ARG A 171 -8.40 -12.81 2.20
CA ARG A 171 -9.31 -12.00 1.40
C ARG A 171 -9.85 -10.86 2.25
N GLN A 172 -9.99 -9.69 1.65
CA GLN A 172 -10.61 -8.52 2.27
C GLN A 172 -11.58 -7.90 1.28
N SER A 173 -12.82 -7.65 1.72
CA SER A 173 -13.85 -7.01 0.90
C SER A 173 -14.44 -5.81 1.64
N ALA A 174 -14.60 -4.70 0.93
CA ALA A 174 -15.24 -3.52 1.50
C ALA A 174 -16.73 -3.78 1.76
N ASP A 175 -17.26 -3.28 2.87
CA ASP A 175 -18.69 -3.23 3.14
C ASP A 175 -19.35 -2.38 2.07
N ARG A 176 -20.23 -2.99 1.27
CA ARG A 176 -20.85 -2.36 0.12
C ARG A 176 -21.71 -1.15 0.50
N GLU A 177 -22.54 -1.27 1.53
CA GLU A 177 -23.48 -0.20 1.91
C GLU A 177 -22.73 1.01 2.47
N GLN A 178 -21.71 0.75 3.28
CA GLN A 178 -20.89 1.81 3.87
C GLN A 178 -19.98 2.45 2.82
N THR A 179 -19.41 1.65 1.92
CA THR A 179 -18.63 2.15 0.78
C THR A 179 -19.48 3.06 -0.11
N ASP A 180 -20.69 2.63 -0.47
CA ASP A 180 -21.61 3.44 -1.27
C ASP A 180 -21.92 4.79 -0.60
N ARG A 181 -22.14 4.77 0.72
CA ARG A 181 -22.40 5.99 1.51
C ARG A 181 -21.21 6.94 1.49
N ILE A 182 -20.00 6.42 1.73
CA ILE A 182 -18.76 7.21 1.76
C ILE A 182 -18.48 7.78 0.37
N MET A 183 -18.58 6.98 -0.69
CA MET A 183 -18.33 7.42 -2.07
C MET A 183 -19.33 8.48 -2.52
N ARG A 184 -20.61 8.35 -2.18
CA ARG A 184 -21.62 9.40 -2.44
C ARG A 184 -21.28 10.70 -1.73
N SER A 185 -20.80 10.63 -0.48
CA SER A 185 -20.37 11.82 0.26
C SER A 185 -19.20 12.53 -0.44
N ILE A 186 -18.21 11.77 -0.90
CA ILE A 186 -17.05 12.31 -1.64
C ILE A 186 -17.49 12.97 -2.94
N VAL A 187 -18.34 12.32 -3.74
CA VAL A 187 -18.86 12.88 -5.00
C VAL A 187 -19.65 14.17 -4.75
N LYS A 188 -20.51 14.20 -3.72
CA LYS A 188 -21.26 15.40 -3.32
C LYS A 188 -20.32 16.54 -2.91
N GLY A 189 -19.29 16.25 -2.12
CA GLY A 189 -18.28 17.23 -1.72
C GLY A 189 -17.52 17.81 -2.91
N LEU A 190 -17.07 16.97 -3.85
CA LEU A 190 -16.37 17.40 -5.05
C LEU A 190 -17.26 18.22 -6.01
N ALA A 191 -18.54 17.87 -6.14
CA ALA A 191 -19.50 18.62 -6.94
C ALA A 191 -19.73 20.02 -6.35
N ALA A 192 -19.93 20.11 -5.03
CA ALA A 192 -20.11 21.37 -4.31
C ALA A 192 -18.88 22.29 -4.46
N GLN A 193 -17.66 21.75 -4.30
CA GLN A 193 -16.42 22.52 -4.48
C GLN A 193 -16.26 23.09 -5.90
N ARG A 194 -16.82 22.41 -6.91
CA ARG A 194 -16.71 22.82 -8.32
C ARG A 194 -17.91 23.65 -8.81
N GLY A 195 -18.84 24.00 -7.92
CA GLY A 195 -20.07 24.71 -8.27
C GLY A 195 -20.94 23.97 -9.27
N LYS A 196 -20.79 22.64 -9.38
CA LYS A 196 -21.55 21.80 -10.31
C LYS A 196 -22.73 21.17 -9.59
N GLN A 197 -23.83 20.95 -10.31
CA GLN A 197 -24.93 20.14 -9.80
C GLN A 197 -24.42 18.74 -9.46
N VAL A 198 -24.83 18.24 -8.29
CA VAL A 198 -24.59 16.85 -7.89
C VAL A 198 -25.24 15.98 -8.96
N PRO A 199 -24.49 15.08 -9.63
CA PRO A 199 -25.08 14.19 -10.62
C PRO A 199 -26.25 13.42 -9.98
N GLU A 200 -27.38 13.32 -10.69
CA GLU A 200 -28.49 12.46 -10.27
C GLU A 200 -28.00 11.05 -9.95
N GLU A 201 -28.67 10.40 -9.00
CA GLU A 201 -28.30 9.13 -8.41
C GLU A 201 -27.99 8.07 -9.48
N ARG A 202 -26.72 7.95 -9.87
CA ARG A 202 -26.27 6.74 -10.54
C ARG A 202 -26.33 5.62 -9.51
N PRO A 203 -26.87 4.45 -9.84
CA PRO A 203 -26.78 3.30 -8.95
C PRO A 203 -25.30 3.00 -8.71
N VAL A 204 -24.85 3.24 -7.48
CA VAL A 204 -23.49 2.95 -6.98
C VAL A 204 -23.30 1.43 -6.78
N ASN A 205 -24.29 0.64 -7.20
CA ASN A 205 -24.36 -0.83 -7.20
C ASN A 205 -23.19 -1.54 -7.92
N SER A 206 -22.19 -0.80 -8.37
CA SER A 206 -21.07 -1.25 -9.17
C SER A 206 -19.71 -0.83 -8.58
N VAL A 207 -19.68 -0.25 -7.37
CA VAL A 207 -18.43 -0.02 -6.63
C VAL A 207 -18.10 -1.26 -5.81
N SER A 208 -16.94 -1.85 -6.06
CA SER A 208 -16.40 -2.93 -5.23
C SER A 208 -14.91 -2.74 -5.04
N LEU A 209 -14.43 -3.08 -3.85
CA LEU A 209 -13.01 -3.12 -3.53
C LEU A 209 -12.75 -4.45 -2.85
N GLU A 210 -11.91 -5.25 -3.50
CA GLU A 210 -11.53 -6.57 -3.03
C GLU A 210 -10.02 -6.68 -3.11
N ASN A 211 -9.41 -7.10 -2.00
CA ASN A 211 -8.02 -7.49 -1.96
C ASN A 211 -7.95 -8.97 -1.62
N GLN A 212 -7.02 -9.67 -2.24
CA GLN A 212 -6.68 -11.04 -1.88
C GLN A 212 -5.17 -11.20 -1.93
N ALA A 213 -4.61 -12.05 -1.07
CA ALA A 213 -3.22 -12.40 -1.19
C ALA A 213 -2.93 -13.85 -0.81
N GLU A 214 -1.88 -14.39 -1.42
CA GLU A 214 -1.20 -15.59 -0.98
C GLU A 214 0.14 -15.19 -0.34
N VAL A 215 0.38 -15.69 0.86
CA VAL A 215 1.56 -15.35 1.66
C VAL A 215 2.28 -16.61 2.07
N GLU A 216 3.55 -16.72 1.67
CA GLU A 216 4.46 -17.79 2.03
C GLU A 216 5.33 -17.35 3.20
N VAL A 217 5.38 -18.17 4.24
CA VAL A 217 6.05 -17.86 5.51
C VAL A 217 6.99 -18.98 5.90
N ASP A 218 8.20 -18.62 6.28
CA ASP A 218 9.10 -19.49 7.05
C ASP A 218 8.72 -19.36 8.53
N VAL A 219 8.12 -20.41 9.10
CA VAL A 219 7.53 -20.36 10.45
C VAL A 219 8.59 -20.33 11.54
N GLU A 220 9.77 -20.90 11.29
CA GLU A 220 10.89 -20.87 12.25
C GLU A 220 11.35 -19.42 12.50
N THR A 221 11.45 -18.64 11.43
CA THR A 221 11.93 -17.25 11.50
C THR A 221 10.80 -16.22 11.58
N GLY A 222 9.57 -16.61 11.22
CA GLY A 222 8.43 -15.72 11.07
C GLY A 222 8.50 -14.81 9.83
N TRP A 223 9.50 -14.99 8.96
CA TRP A 223 9.68 -14.14 7.78
C TRP A 223 8.75 -14.57 6.64
N ILE A 224 8.08 -13.60 6.03
CA ILE A 224 7.40 -13.80 4.75
C ILE A 224 8.47 -13.88 3.67
N THR A 225 8.55 -15.02 3.01
CA THR A 225 9.48 -15.28 1.91
C THR A 225 8.93 -14.76 0.59
N LYS A 226 7.61 -14.84 0.42
CA LYS A 226 6.89 -14.35 -0.77
C LYS A 226 5.48 -13.91 -0.41
N LEU A 227 5.03 -12.81 -1.00
CA LEU A 227 3.67 -12.32 -0.91
C LEU A 227 3.20 -11.93 -2.31
N THR A 228 2.05 -12.45 -2.71
CA THR A 228 1.38 -12.09 -3.96
C THR A 228 0.02 -11.53 -3.62
N GLU A 229 -0.16 -10.22 -3.81
CA GLU A 229 -1.41 -9.52 -3.52
C GLU A 229 -2.07 -9.07 -4.82
N THR A 230 -3.37 -9.32 -4.96
CA THR A 230 -4.20 -8.78 -6.03
C THR A 230 -5.23 -7.84 -5.43
N LYS A 231 -5.28 -6.61 -5.92
CA LYS A 231 -6.25 -5.58 -5.57
C LYS A 231 -7.17 -5.35 -6.77
N ALA A 232 -8.46 -5.58 -6.60
CA ALA A 232 -9.48 -5.31 -7.60
C ALA A 232 -10.33 -4.13 -7.13
N VAL A 233 -10.38 -3.08 -7.95
CA VAL A 233 -11.21 -1.91 -7.72
C VAL A 233 -12.15 -1.76 -8.91
N ASN A 234 -13.45 -1.82 -8.63
CA ASN A 234 -14.49 -1.45 -9.58
C ASN A 234 -15.11 -0.13 -9.14
N LEU A 235 -15.16 0.85 -10.04
CA LEU A 235 -15.84 2.14 -9.85
C LEU A 235 -16.98 2.30 -10.86
N GLY A 236 -17.66 1.19 -11.16
CA GLY A 236 -18.78 1.08 -12.07
C GLY A 236 -18.46 1.16 -13.55
N THR A 237 -17.87 2.28 -13.97
CA THR A 237 -17.50 2.50 -15.38
C THR A 237 -16.06 2.07 -15.69
N ARG A 238 -15.28 1.76 -14.66
CA ARG A 238 -13.87 1.38 -14.76
C ARG A 238 -13.59 0.30 -13.74
N ALA A 239 -12.91 -0.75 -14.18
CA ALA A 239 -12.33 -1.76 -13.31
C ALA A 239 -10.81 -1.71 -13.49
N GLN A 240 -10.10 -1.86 -12.38
CA GLN A 240 -8.65 -1.98 -12.35
C GLN A 240 -8.30 -3.14 -11.44
N THR A 241 -7.36 -3.97 -11.89
CA THR A 241 -6.78 -5.04 -11.10
C THR A 241 -5.27 -4.83 -11.09
N ASP A 242 -4.72 -4.66 -9.90
CA ASP A 242 -3.29 -4.53 -9.68
C ASP A 242 -2.79 -5.78 -8.95
N THR A 243 -1.73 -6.40 -9.46
CA THR A 243 -1.04 -7.50 -8.76
C THR A 243 0.34 -7.03 -8.32
N THR A 244 0.65 -7.22 -7.03
CA THR A 244 1.93 -6.86 -6.42
C THR A 244 2.60 -8.12 -5.90
N PHE A 245 3.88 -8.28 -6.26
CA PHE A 245 4.75 -9.32 -5.75
C PHE A 245 5.76 -8.70 -4.80
N MET A 246 5.81 -9.18 -3.56
CA MET A 246 6.87 -8.85 -2.62
C MET A 246 7.67 -10.11 -2.36
N VAL A 247 8.97 -10.06 -2.59
CA VAL A 247 9.90 -11.14 -2.30
C VAL A 247 10.93 -10.59 -1.32
N SER A 248 11.09 -11.27 -0.19
CA SER A 248 12.15 -10.89 0.74
C SER A 248 13.44 -11.59 0.34
N GLU A 249 14.50 -10.83 0.07
CA GLU A 249 15.85 -11.38 0.10
C GLU A 249 16.29 -11.50 1.56
N VAL A 250 16.02 -12.64 2.18
CA VAL A 250 16.63 -12.95 3.48
C VAL A 250 18.09 -13.24 3.21
N LYS A 251 18.96 -12.26 3.43
CA LYS A 251 20.39 -12.53 3.60
C LYS A 251 20.52 -13.36 4.87
N LYS A 252 20.61 -14.69 4.72
CA LYS A 252 21.05 -15.56 5.82
C LYS A 252 22.36 -14.99 6.34
N GLY A 253 22.32 -14.42 7.55
CA GLY A 253 23.52 -13.93 8.20
C GLY A 253 24.52 -15.07 8.26
N ARG A 254 25.77 -14.79 7.87
CA ARG A 254 26.89 -15.65 8.28
C ARG A 254 26.80 -15.80 9.79
N ASP A 255 26.75 -17.03 10.27
CA ASP A 255 26.99 -17.34 11.67
C ASP A 255 28.25 -16.59 12.14
N PRO A 256 28.23 -15.95 13.31
CA PRO A 256 29.45 -15.60 13.98
C PRO A 256 30.05 -16.89 14.55
N SER A 257 30.92 -17.52 13.78
CA SER A 257 31.90 -18.50 14.27
C SER A 257 33.28 -17.89 14.28
#